data_AF-A0A7C5DDP2-F1
#
_entry.id   AF-A0A7C5DDP2-F1
#
_cell.length_a   1.000
_cell.length_b   1.000
_cell.length_c   1.000
_cell.angle_alpha   90.00
_cell.angle_beta   90.00
_cell.angle_gamma   90.00
#
_symmetry.space_group_name_H-M   'P 1'
#
loop_
_entity.id
_entity.type
_entity.pdbx_description
1 polymer ?
#
loop_
_entity_poly.entity_id
_entity_poly.type
_entity_poly.pdbx_seq_one_letter_code
_entity_poly.pdbx_strand_id
1 'polypeptide(L)'
;MQVIIFEDQQVSRFSPLVDLKPACDLLTGCHSLRQRFVAHLSASHNLTWHVRRHIAPWFSESNPGAVVNRVTENDVLLVNGRLICDAAVMEFINAGRIEPGEAVIQNGNLLFCRTTAEPLPFAGTVFPDTINGMVLAGAFSCVEVSGFRLIENLWEPVAMHPEMMQ
;
A
#
# COMPACT_ATOMS: atom_id res chain seq x y z
N MET A 1 -4.68 -6.96 13.84
CA MET A 1 -4.82 -6.81 12.38
C MET A 1 -3.48 -6.36 11.83
N GLN A 2 -2.92 -7.13 10.91
CA GLN A 2 -1.72 -6.76 10.17
C GLN A 2 -2.10 -5.84 9.01
N VAL A 3 -1.33 -4.78 8.78
CA VAL A 3 -1.51 -3.90 7.62
C VAL A 3 -0.35 -4.10 6.65
N ILE A 4 -0.65 -4.56 5.43
CA ILE A 4 0.34 -4.81 4.38
C ILE A 4 0.24 -3.70 3.33
N ILE A 5 1.26 -2.85 3.26
CA ILE A 5 1.38 -1.83 2.22
C ILE A 5 1.98 -2.47 0.97
N PHE A 6 1.25 -2.52 -0.14
CA PHE A 6 1.64 -3.31 -1.32
C PHE A 6 1.99 -2.50 -2.56
N GLU A 7 3.02 -2.95 -3.29
CA GLU A 7 3.26 -2.55 -4.69
C GLU A 7 2.34 -3.31 -5.65
N ASP A 8 1.69 -2.58 -6.57
CA ASP A 8 0.88 -3.12 -7.64
C ASP A 8 1.57 -3.00 -9.01
N GLN A 9 0.92 -3.51 -10.06
CA GLN A 9 1.48 -3.53 -11.42
C GLN A 9 1.81 -2.13 -11.98
N GLN A 10 1.15 -1.09 -11.46
CA GLN A 10 1.34 0.29 -11.89
C GLN A 10 2.64 0.88 -11.35
N VAL A 11 3.33 0.21 -10.42
CA VAL A 11 4.67 0.60 -9.96
C VAL A 11 5.64 0.81 -11.13
N SER A 12 5.50 0.03 -12.20
CA SER A 12 6.35 0.12 -13.40
C SER A 12 6.28 1.50 -14.09
N ARG A 13 5.17 2.23 -13.94
CA ARG A 13 5.01 3.59 -14.50
C ARG A 13 5.92 4.62 -13.84
N PHE A 14 6.47 4.30 -12.67
CA PHE A 14 7.37 5.17 -11.93
C PHE A 14 8.85 4.91 -12.24
N SER A 15 9.16 4.02 -13.20
CA SER A 15 10.54 3.86 -13.66
C SER A 15 11.04 5.17 -14.31
N PRO A 16 12.31 5.58 -14.08
CA PRO A 16 13.35 4.86 -13.34
C PRO A 16 13.37 5.14 -11.83
N LEU A 17 12.47 5.98 -11.31
CA LEU A 17 12.50 6.45 -9.92
C LEU A 17 12.34 5.33 -8.89
N VAL A 18 11.72 4.21 -9.27
CA VAL A 18 11.46 3.07 -8.39
C VAL A 18 12.29 1.83 -8.75
N ASP A 19 13.23 1.90 -9.69
CA ASP A 19 13.99 0.71 -10.09
C ASP A 19 14.85 0.17 -8.93
N LEU A 20 15.36 1.08 -8.10
CA LEU A 20 16.26 0.81 -6.97
C LEU A 20 15.66 1.15 -5.59
N LYS A 21 14.37 1.47 -5.53
CA LYS A 21 13.64 1.75 -4.27
C LYS A 21 12.15 1.43 -4.42
N PRO A 22 11.42 1.13 -3.34
CA PRO A 22 9.98 0.88 -3.45
C PRO A 22 9.21 2.15 -3.81
N ALA A 23 8.03 2.01 -4.41
CA ALA A 23 7.13 3.15 -4.68
C ALA A 23 6.75 3.91 -3.41
N CYS A 24 6.67 3.24 -2.25
CA CYS A 24 6.41 3.92 -0.99
C CYS A 24 7.53 4.88 -0.56
N ASP A 25 8.73 4.80 -1.15
CA ASP A 25 9.84 5.76 -0.94
C ASP A 25 9.86 6.90 -1.98
N LEU A 26 8.79 7.07 -2.77
CA LEU A 26 8.57 8.30 -3.53
C LEU A 26 8.26 9.46 -2.59
N LEU A 27 8.92 10.59 -2.81
CA LEU A 27 8.76 11.81 -2.02
C LEU A 27 7.60 12.63 -2.52
N THR A 28 6.73 13.03 -1.60
CA THR A 28 5.62 13.97 -1.80
C THR A 28 5.88 15.17 -0.88
N GLY A 29 6.47 16.23 -1.42
CA GLY A 29 7.02 17.33 -0.62
C GLY A 29 8.17 16.85 0.27
N CYS A 30 8.09 17.15 1.58
CA CYS A 30 9.14 16.79 2.55
C CYS A 30 9.06 15.33 3.06
N HIS A 31 8.01 14.59 2.75
CA HIS A 31 7.78 13.25 3.28
C HIS A 31 7.61 12.22 2.15
N SER A 32 8.15 11.01 2.34
CA SER A 32 7.79 9.86 1.51
C SER A 32 6.41 9.32 1.84
N LEU A 33 5.80 8.57 0.91
CA LEU A 33 4.55 7.86 1.18
C LEU A 33 4.69 6.93 2.40
N ARG A 34 5.83 6.25 2.53
CA ARG A 34 6.17 5.41 3.67
C ARG A 34 6.19 6.19 4.97
N GLN A 35 6.81 7.37 4.99
CA GLN A 35 6.82 8.21 6.20
C GLN A 35 5.40 8.60 6.62
N ARG A 36 4.51 8.87 5.66
CA ARG A 36 3.09 9.14 5.93
C ARG A 36 2.40 7.91 6.54
N PHE A 37 2.54 6.74 5.92
CA PHE A 37 1.98 5.49 6.49
C PHE A 37 2.50 5.20 7.90
N VAL A 38 3.80 5.36 8.14
CA VAL A 38 4.39 5.15 9.48
C VAL A 38 3.81 6.15 10.47
N ALA A 39 3.81 7.44 10.14
CA ALA A 39 3.31 8.49 11.04
C ALA A 39 1.85 8.28 11.46
N HIS A 40 1.03 7.70 10.58
CA HIS A 40 -0.40 7.53 10.81
C HIS A 40 -0.81 6.13 11.31
N LEU A 41 -0.12 5.05 10.94
CA LEU A 41 -0.56 3.68 11.23
C LEU A 41 0.31 2.92 12.24
N SER A 42 1.61 3.26 12.39
CA SER A 42 2.54 2.40 13.14
C SER A 42 2.27 2.35 14.65
N ALA A 43 1.54 3.33 15.19
CA ALA A 43 1.15 3.34 16.60
C ALA A 43 0.05 2.32 16.92
N SER A 44 -0.73 1.89 15.91
CA SER A 44 -1.96 1.10 16.10
C SER A 44 -1.92 -0.23 15.37
N HIS A 45 -0.98 -0.44 14.45
CA HIS A 45 -0.97 -1.60 13.58
C HIS A 45 0.44 -2.14 13.32
N ASN A 46 0.54 -3.46 13.16
CA ASN A 46 1.74 -4.12 12.68
C ASN A 46 1.88 -3.89 11.17
N LEU A 47 2.81 -3.02 10.78
CA LEU A 47 3.06 -2.70 9.39
C LEU A 47 3.97 -3.73 8.73
N THR A 48 3.60 -4.12 7.51
CA THR A 48 4.41 -4.93 6.62
C THR A 48 4.53 -4.26 5.27
N TRP A 49 5.72 -4.34 4.70
CA TRP A 49 6.02 -3.78 3.38
C TRP A 49 6.08 -4.90 2.36
N HIS A 50 5.15 -4.88 1.41
CA HIS A 50 5.26 -5.71 0.22
C HIS A 50 6.03 -4.93 -0.87
N VAL A 51 7.22 -5.43 -1.19
CA VAL A 51 8.16 -4.82 -2.16
C VAL A 51 8.70 -5.88 -3.12
N ARG A 52 9.08 -5.44 -4.33
CA ARG A 52 9.69 -6.32 -5.34
C ARG A 52 10.89 -7.10 -4.80
N ARG A 53 11.05 -8.35 -5.25
CA ARG A 53 12.01 -9.31 -4.67
C ARG A 53 13.46 -8.84 -4.77
N HIS A 54 13.84 -8.16 -5.86
CA HIS A 54 15.22 -7.71 -6.06
C HIS A 54 15.63 -6.56 -5.13
N ILE A 55 14.67 -5.76 -4.62
CA ILE A 55 14.93 -4.68 -3.65
C ILE A 55 14.69 -5.09 -2.20
N ALA A 56 13.98 -6.20 -1.95
CA ALA A 56 13.63 -6.65 -0.61
C ALA A 56 14.84 -6.84 0.35
N PRO A 57 15.99 -7.40 -0.08
CA PRO A 57 17.17 -7.51 0.79
C PRO A 57 17.69 -6.15 1.24
N TRP A 58 17.90 -5.23 0.28
CA TRP A 58 18.37 -3.87 0.57
C TRP A 58 17.38 -3.09 1.45
N PHE A 59 16.08 -3.23 1.19
CA PHE A 59 15.05 -2.56 1.98
C PHE A 59 15.04 -3.04 3.43
N SER A 60 15.22 -4.35 3.66
CA SER A 60 15.29 -4.94 5.00
C SER A 60 16.55 -4.49 5.75
N GLU A 61 17.69 -4.42 5.06
CA GLU A 61 18.95 -3.93 5.64
C GLU A 61 18.86 -2.44 6.01
N SER A 62 18.27 -1.64 5.14
CA SER A 62 18.13 -0.19 5.32
C SER A 62 17.05 0.20 6.34
N ASN A 63 16.16 -0.74 6.70
CA ASN A 63 15.07 -0.50 7.66
C ASN A 63 15.02 -1.64 8.71
N PRO A 64 15.96 -1.66 9.68
CA PRO A 64 15.98 -2.68 10.72
C PRO A 64 14.65 -2.77 11.48
N GLY A 65 14.14 -3.99 11.64
CA GLY A 65 12.86 -4.25 12.32
C GLY A 65 11.62 -4.15 11.43
N ALA A 66 11.73 -3.70 10.18
CA ALA A 66 10.64 -3.74 9.23
C ALA A 66 10.28 -5.20 8.86
N VAL A 67 8.99 -5.52 8.86
CA VAL A 67 8.49 -6.78 8.29
C VAL A 67 8.33 -6.60 6.79
N VAL A 68 8.98 -7.46 6.00
CA VAL A 68 9.01 -7.37 4.53
C VAL A 68 8.52 -8.67 3.92
N ASN A 69 7.56 -8.58 2.99
CA ASN A 69 7.03 -9.72 2.22
C ASN A 69 6.62 -10.93 3.08
N ARG A 70 5.90 -10.70 4.17
CA ARG A 70 5.43 -11.75 5.09
C ARG A 70 4.04 -11.47 5.59
N VAL A 71 3.21 -12.50 5.65
CA VAL A 71 1.95 -12.47 6.41
C VAL A 71 2.26 -12.98 7.83
N THR A 72 1.94 -12.19 8.85
CA THR A 72 2.25 -12.50 10.27
C THR A 72 1.01 -12.63 11.14
N GLU A 73 -0.15 -12.16 10.66
CA GLU A 73 -1.43 -12.31 11.35
C GLU A 73 -2.48 -12.89 10.41
N ASN A 74 -3.53 -13.48 10.98
CA ASN A 74 -4.64 -14.00 10.17
C ASN A 74 -5.53 -12.89 9.62
N ASP A 75 -5.80 -11.82 10.37
CA ASP A 75 -6.59 -10.67 9.90
C ASP A 75 -5.67 -9.65 9.22
N VAL A 76 -5.85 -9.46 7.91
CA VAL A 76 -4.96 -8.69 7.03
C VAL A 76 -5.74 -7.58 6.34
N LEU A 77 -5.23 -6.35 6.44
CA LEU A 77 -5.63 -5.23 5.61
C LEU A 77 -4.53 -4.92 4.61
N LEU A 78 -4.80 -5.15 3.33
CA LEU A 78 -3.96 -4.70 2.22
C LEU A 78 -4.28 -3.24 1.92
N VAL A 79 -3.24 -2.42 1.75
CA VAL A 79 -3.35 -1.00 1.39
C VAL A 79 -2.41 -0.70 0.23
N ASN A 80 -2.92 -0.04 -0.80
CA ASN A 80 -2.11 0.29 -1.96
C ASN A 80 -0.96 1.24 -1.59
N GLY A 81 0.28 0.87 -1.90
CA GLY A 81 1.47 1.66 -1.55
C GLY A 81 1.62 2.98 -2.31
N ARG A 82 0.82 3.19 -3.37
CA ARG A 82 0.73 4.47 -4.10
C ARG A 82 -0.26 5.45 -3.47
N LEU A 83 -1.00 5.01 -2.46
CA LEU A 83 -1.99 5.84 -1.77
C LEU A 83 -1.29 6.88 -0.89
N ILE A 84 -1.81 8.09 -0.89
CA ILE A 84 -1.35 9.14 0.01
C ILE A 84 -2.11 8.99 1.32
N CYS A 85 -1.42 8.44 2.32
CA CYS A 85 -1.97 8.29 3.66
C CYS A 85 -2.14 9.67 4.31
N ASP A 86 -3.39 10.16 4.30
CA ASP A 86 -3.81 11.42 4.91
C ASP A 86 -4.95 11.16 5.92
N ALA A 87 -5.56 12.24 6.43
CA ALA A 87 -6.64 12.14 7.41
C ALA A 87 -7.86 11.37 6.88
N ALA A 88 -8.19 11.48 5.58
CA ALA A 88 -9.33 10.78 4.99
C ALA A 88 -9.09 9.27 4.92
N VAL A 89 -7.86 8.86 4.54
CA VAL A 89 -7.43 7.45 4.59
C VAL A 89 -7.53 6.91 6.02
N MET A 90 -7.07 7.69 6.99
CA MET A 90 -7.08 7.25 8.39
C MET A 90 -8.47 7.17 8.98
N GLU A 91 -9.34 8.14 8.70
CA GLU A 91 -10.74 8.07 9.10
C GLU A 91 -11.41 6.84 8.50
N PHE A 92 -11.15 6.54 7.22
CA PHE A 92 -11.73 5.38 6.54
C PHE A 92 -11.28 4.05 7.17
N ILE A 93 -9.99 3.90 7.48
CA ILE A 93 -9.45 2.70 8.15
C ILE A 93 -9.98 2.60 9.59
N ASN A 94 -9.90 3.67 10.38
CA ASN A 94 -10.27 3.66 11.80
C ASN A 94 -11.78 3.51 12.04
N ALA A 95 -12.61 3.99 11.11
CA ALA A 95 -14.05 3.80 11.17
C ALA A 95 -14.46 2.33 10.91
N GLY A 96 -13.51 1.44 10.60
CA GLY A 96 -13.79 0.02 10.37
C GLY A 96 -14.66 -0.22 9.15
N ARG A 97 -14.65 0.69 8.17
CA ARG A 97 -15.53 0.67 6.99
C ARG A 97 -15.18 -0.42 5.95
N ILE A 98 -14.29 -1.35 6.31
CA ILE A 98 -13.84 -2.43 5.45
C ILE A 98 -14.06 -3.73 6.22
N GLU A 99 -15.10 -4.45 5.86
CA GLU A 99 -15.41 -5.75 6.44
C GLU A 99 -14.47 -6.82 5.86
N PRO A 100 -14.18 -7.90 6.60
CA PRO A 100 -13.46 -9.04 6.04
C PRO A 100 -14.17 -9.60 4.80
N GLY A 101 -13.44 -9.74 3.70
CA GLY A 101 -13.98 -10.17 2.40
C GLY A 101 -14.42 -9.02 1.49
N GLU A 102 -14.14 -7.77 1.86
CA GLU A 102 -14.39 -6.60 1.03
C GLU A 102 -13.11 -6.03 0.39
N ALA A 103 -13.26 -5.56 -0.84
CA ALA A 103 -12.28 -4.82 -1.60
C ALA A 103 -12.82 -3.43 -1.95
N VAL A 104 -12.07 -2.39 -1.61
CA VAL A 104 -12.43 -0.99 -1.88
C VAL A 104 -11.64 -0.52 -3.09
N ILE A 105 -12.36 -0.12 -4.13
CA ILE A 105 -11.81 0.23 -5.43
C ILE A 105 -12.13 1.68 -5.81
N GLN A 106 -11.24 2.30 -6.57
CA GLN A 106 -11.45 3.63 -7.15
C GLN A 106 -10.79 3.68 -8.53
N ASN A 107 -11.55 4.06 -9.55
CA ASN A 107 -11.06 4.27 -10.92
C ASN A 107 -10.28 3.06 -11.46
N GLY A 108 -10.74 1.84 -11.15
CA GLY A 108 -10.08 0.60 -11.57
C GLY A 108 -8.76 0.31 -10.85
N ASN A 109 -8.52 0.91 -9.69
CA ASN A 109 -7.41 0.57 -8.79
C ASN A 109 -7.96 0.02 -7.47
N LEU A 110 -7.36 -1.05 -6.96
CA LEU A 110 -7.59 -1.51 -5.59
C LEU A 110 -6.91 -0.55 -4.62
N LEU A 111 -7.67 0.07 -3.72
CA LEU A 111 -7.16 0.93 -2.67
C LEU A 111 -6.91 0.13 -1.39
N PHE A 112 -7.91 -0.65 -0.98
CA PHE A 112 -7.87 -1.43 0.25
C PHE A 112 -8.53 -2.80 0.05
N CYS A 113 -8.07 -3.83 0.76
CA CYS A 113 -8.75 -5.12 0.82
C CYS A 113 -8.54 -5.70 2.22
N ARG A 114 -9.64 -6.04 2.91
CA ARG A 114 -9.54 -6.75 4.19
C ARG A 114 -9.90 -8.21 3.99
N THR A 115 -9.05 -9.10 4.46
CA THR A 115 -9.22 -10.54 4.27
C THR A 115 -8.53 -11.32 5.39
N THR A 116 -8.77 -12.63 5.43
CA THR A 116 -7.96 -13.54 6.25
C THR A 116 -6.65 -13.89 5.54
N ALA A 117 -5.74 -14.62 6.18
CA ALA A 117 -4.48 -15.01 5.53
C ALA A 117 -4.72 -16.05 4.42
N GLU A 118 -5.67 -16.98 4.60
CA GLU A 118 -5.92 -18.10 3.67
C GLU A 118 -6.26 -17.72 2.22
N PRO A 119 -7.10 -16.70 1.94
CA PRO A 119 -7.47 -16.33 0.57
C PRO A 119 -6.34 -15.61 -0.18
N LEU A 120 -5.28 -15.20 0.50
CA LEU A 120 -4.14 -14.56 -0.16
C LEU A 120 -3.36 -15.63 -0.92
N PRO A 121 -3.25 -15.56 -2.26
CA PRO A 121 -2.57 -16.59 -3.06
C PRO A 121 -1.07 -16.70 -2.75
N PHE A 122 -0.54 -15.77 -1.95
CA PHE A 122 0.85 -15.71 -1.48
C PHE A 122 1.03 -16.05 0.01
N ALA A 123 -0.03 -16.40 0.74
CA ALA A 123 0.10 -16.86 2.11
C ALA A 123 0.81 -18.23 2.13
N GLY A 124 2.00 -18.29 2.74
CA GLY A 124 2.83 -19.50 2.79
C GLY A 124 3.68 -19.76 1.55
N THR A 125 3.68 -18.85 0.57
CA THR A 125 4.54 -18.93 -0.63
C THR A 125 5.37 -17.65 -0.81
N VAL A 126 6.09 -17.55 -1.92
CA VAL A 126 6.88 -16.35 -2.26
C VAL A 126 5.93 -15.26 -2.72
N PHE A 127 5.96 -14.08 -2.07
CA PHE A 127 5.23 -12.91 -2.54
C PHE A 127 5.60 -12.59 -4.00
N PRO A 128 4.61 -12.26 -4.86
CA PRO A 128 4.90 -11.83 -6.22
C PRO A 128 5.67 -10.50 -6.22
N ASP A 129 6.29 -10.12 -7.33
CA ASP A 129 6.96 -8.81 -7.42
C ASP A 129 5.96 -7.64 -7.35
N THR A 130 4.75 -7.85 -7.86
CA THR A 130 3.65 -6.89 -7.80
C THR A 130 2.33 -7.62 -7.59
N ILE A 131 1.39 -7.00 -6.89
CA ILE A 131 0.02 -7.53 -6.76
C ILE A 131 -0.84 -6.94 -7.87
N ASN A 132 -1.52 -7.80 -8.63
CA ASN A 132 -2.58 -7.33 -9.53
C ASN A 132 -3.83 -7.01 -8.69
N GLY A 133 -3.99 -5.73 -8.34
CA GLY A 133 -5.04 -5.27 -7.44
C GLY A 133 -6.45 -5.62 -7.91
N MET A 134 -6.74 -5.52 -9.21
CA MET A 134 -8.08 -5.82 -9.73
C MET A 134 -8.37 -7.32 -9.83
N VAL A 135 -7.36 -8.15 -10.14
CA VAL A 135 -7.51 -9.61 -10.04
C VAL A 135 -7.78 -10.02 -8.60
N LEU A 136 -7.08 -9.42 -7.65
CA LEU A 136 -7.32 -9.67 -6.23
C LEU A 136 -8.72 -9.21 -5.81
N ALA A 137 -9.13 -8.00 -6.19
CA ALA A 137 -10.45 -7.45 -5.88
C ALA A 137 -11.59 -8.35 -6.40
N GLY A 138 -11.41 -9.00 -7.56
CA GLY A 138 -12.39 -9.91 -8.13
C GLY A 138 -12.70 -11.15 -7.29
N ALA A 139 -11.91 -11.46 -6.26
CA ALA A 139 -12.19 -12.52 -5.30
C ALA A 139 -13.10 -12.06 -4.14
N PHE A 140 -13.46 -10.78 -4.07
CA PHE A 140 -14.09 -10.13 -2.93
C PHE A 140 -15.31 -9.30 -3.33
N SER A 141 -16.11 -8.92 -2.34
CA SER A 141 -17.20 -7.96 -2.54
C SER A 141 -16.61 -6.57 -2.77
N CYS A 142 -16.83 -6.00 -3.96
CA CYS A 142 -16.23 -4.73 -4.35
C CYS A 142 -17.12 -3.54 -3.95
N VAL A 143 -16.51 -2.54 -3.32
CA VAL A 143 -17.11 -1.24 -2.98
C VAL A 143 -16.37 -0.14 -3.75
N GLU A 144 -17.06 0.54 -4.66
CA GLU A 144 -16.50 1.68 -5.38
C GLU A 144 -16.60 2.95 -4.52
N VAL A 145 -15.51 3.69 -4.42
CA VAL A 145 -15.41 4.95 -3.68
C VAL A 145 -14.79 6.03 -4.55
N SER A 146 -14.84 7.28 -4.06
CA SER A 146 -14.14 8.41 -4.68
C SER A 146 -13.53 9.31 -3.61
N GLY A 147 -12.55 10.13 -4.01
CA GLY A 147 -11.94 11.15 -3.15
C GLY A 147 -10.61 10.75 -2.51
N PHE A 148 -10.13 9.52 -2.72
CA PHE A 148 -8.81 9.11 -2.27
C PHE A 148 -7.73 9.51 -3.26
N ARG A 149 -6.57 9.95 -2.76
CA ARG A 149 -5.45 10.35 -3.59
C ARG A 149 -4.50 9.17 -3.80
N LEU A 150 -4.48 8.66 -5.02
CA LEU A 150 -3.58 7.61 -5.46
C LEU A 150 -2.62 8.20 -6.47
N ILE A 151 -1.32 7.99 -6.30
CA ILE A 151 -0.34 8.45 -7.28
C ILE A 151 -0.36 7.49 -8.48
N GLU A 152 -0.53 8.04 -9.68
CA GLU A 152 -0.62 7.32 -10.94
C GLU A 152 0.51 7.67 -11.92
N ASN A 153 1.12 8.84 -11.76
CA ASN A 153 2.11 9.36 -12.70
C ASN A 153 3.36 9.94 -12.00
N LEU A 154 4.47 9.95 -12.73
CA LEU A 154 5.78 10.43 -12.25
C LEU A 154 5.78 11.89 -11.76
N TRP A 155 4.95 12.75 -12.36
CA TRP A 155 4.90 14.18 -12.03
C TRP A 155 3.95 14.51 -10.88
N GLU A 156 3.06 13.59 -10.49
CA GLU A 156 2.07 13.85 -9.44
C GLU A 156 2.67 14.15 -8.07
N PRO A 157 3.73 13.46 -7.60
CA PRO A 157 4.36 13.83 -6.34
C PRO A 157 4.78 15.32 -6.31
N VAL A 158 5.26 15.84 -7.44
CA VAL A 158 5.66 17.25 -7.60
C VAL A 158 4.44 18.16 -7.72
N ALA A 159 3.43 17.75 -8.50
CA ALA A 159 2.20 18.52 -8.69
C ALA A 159 1.44 18.76 -7.37
N MET A 160 1.66 17.92 -6.37
CA MET A 160 1.05 18.04 -5.05
C MET A 160 1.77 18.98 -4.09
N HIS A 161 2.99 19.44 -4.41
CA HIS A 161 3.74 20.31 -3.51
C HIS A 161 2.99 21.58 -3.09
N PRO A 162 2.26 22.30 -3.97
CA PRO A 162 1.49 23.49 -3.58
C PRO A 162 0.48 23.22 -2.47
N GLU A 163 -0.20 22.08 -2.50
CA GLU A 163 -1.19 21.70 -1.49
C GLU A 163 -0.54 21.28 -0.17
N MET A 164 0.71 20.79 -0.22
CA MET A 164 1.46 20.35 0.96
C MET A 164 2.17 21.49 1.70
N MET A 165 2.15 22.71 1.14
CA MET A 165 2.70 23.91 1.77
C MET A 165 1.64 24.73 2.53
N GLN A 166 0.36 24.32 2.45
CA GLN A 166 -0.76 24.94 3.17
C GLN A 166 -0.95 24.28 4.54
#